data_AF-A0AAQ0KLR4-F1
#
_entry.id   AF-A0AAQ0KLR4-F1
#
_cell.length_a   1.000
_cell.length_b   1.000
_cell.length_c   1.000
_cell.angle_alpha   90.00
_cell.angle_beta   90.00
_cell.angle_gamma   90.00
#
_symmetry.space_group_name_H-M   'P 1'
#
loop_
_entity.id
_entity.type
_entity.pdbx_description
1 polymer ?
#
loop_
_entity_poly.entity_id
_entity_poly.type
_entity_poly.pdbx_seq_one_letter_code
_entity_poly.pdbx_strand_id
1 'polypeptide(L)'
;MSCFKSLLAVLALALPSVASAQFHPAFQVVDGQFSEIRDLIELENIPSSFSQYGAGICYAGVAASILQYAYCEREGLDCRSLSPENRISILDMSGYQPQSNSAPPNKAAYSSLSMDSGGNPHNAAIIAMKVGSVGNEACASLEKFFKPIIEKNRSEPVMNYLLSTLASTYQDYQENVYINLDDSCDECIVKASAGHAEGMFNLLSSYFDSHTDILDVLWSLTEEDIGLFYRDVMAQNNCFRSSEKVDLTGLSANFKYNFFPEVDISEMQDIRGETWNEIREILRSGSPLAHATVCLTQVPVRECPTGSQHNIAIFGSANACRPGTDDCRKILKVLNTWGDRWQEHHNGGWIDYEILSDYTIHGKHFLGYLAQMQ
;
A
#
# COMPACT_ATOMS: atom_id res chain seq x y z
N MET A 1 26.35 -19.35 50.75
CA MET A 1 25.20 -18.44 50.97
C MET A 1 25.40 -17.22 50.07
N SER A 2 24.88 -17.26 48.85
CA SER A 2 23.59 -16.67 48.44
C SER A 2 23.76 -15.24 47.88
N CYS A 3 24.24 -15.13 46.64
CA CYS A 3 24.21 -13.89 45.86
C CYS A 3 24.16 -14.16 44.34
N PHE A 4 23.31 -15.09 43.90
CA PHE A 4 23.16 -15.46 42.47
C PHE A 4 21.71 -15.88 42.15
N LYS A 5 20.72 -15.04 42.47
CA LYS A 5 19.29 -15.35 42.22
C LYS A 5 18.44 -14.22 41.64
N SER A 6 19.03 -13.17 41.07
CA SER A 6 18.23 -12.03 40.53
C SER A 6 18.65 -11.55 39.15
N LEU A 7 18.87 -12.46 38.20
CA LEU A 7 19.07 -12.08 36.79
C LEU A 7 18.18 -12.85 35.80
N LEU A 8 17.16 -13.58 36.28
CA LEU A 8 16.32 -14.44 35.44
C LEU A 8 14.85 -13.99 35.34
N ALA A 9 14.52 -12.73 35.69
CA ALA A 9 13.14 -12.26 35.80
C ALA A 9 12.78 -11.05 34.89
N VAL A 10 13.60 -10.73 33.88
CA VAL A 10 13.31 -9.65 32.91
C VAL A 10 13.20 -10.15 31.46
N LEU A 11 13.24 -11.47 31.23
CA LEU A 11 13.18 -12.04 29.87
C LEU A 11 11.76 -12.43 29.40
N ALA A 12 10.69 -12.04 30.12
CA ALA A 12 9.34 -12.58 29.92
C ALA A 12 8.28 -11.58 29.38
N LEU A 13 8.63 -10.36 28.95
CA LEU A 13 7.64 -9.36 28.50
C LEU A 13 8.02 -8.63 27.20
N ALA A 14 8.63 -9.35 26.26
CA ALA A 14 8.71 -8.92 24.87
C ALA A 14 8.17 -10.03 23.96
N LEU A 15 6.94 -10.47 24.23
CA LEU A 15 6.16 -11.08 23.15
C LEU A 15 5.91 -9.95 22.14
N PRO A 16 6.41 -10.08 20.90
CA PRO A 16 6.39 -8.99 19.95
C PRO A 16 4.94 -8.65 19.61
N SER A 17 4.57 -7.39 19.80
CA SER A 17 3.25 -6.80 19.60
C SER A 17 2.79 -6.74 18.12
N VAL A 18 3.31 -7.62 17.26
CA VAL A 18 2.89 -7.78 15.85
C VAL A 18 1.45 -8.30 15.69
N ALA A 19 0.75 -8.56 16.80
CA ALA A 19 -0.61 -9.06 16.81
C ALA A 19 -1.67 -8.03 16.38
N SER A 20 -1.40 -6.72 16.34
CA SER A 20 -2.51 -5.76 16.14
C SER A 20 -3.08 -5.76 14.72
N ALA A 21 -2.26 -5.85 13.67
CA ALA A 21 -2.75 -5.87 12.29
C ALA A 21 -3.19 -7.27 11.84
N GLN A 22 -2.60 -8.33 12.40
CA GLN A 22 -2.91 -9.72 12.03
C GLN A 22 -4.31 -10.18 12.43
N PHE A 23 -4.96 -9.52 13.40
CA PHE A 23 -6.25 -9.95 13.94
C PHE A 23 -7.31 -8.85 13.89
N HIS A 24 -7.21 -7.94 12.92
CA HIS A 24 -8.17 -6.85 12.85
C HIS A 24 -9.60 -7.37 12.59
N PRO A 25 -10.63 -6.95 13.37
CA PRO A 25 -11.99 -7.52 13.31
C PRO A 25 -12.67 -7.47 11.93
N ALA A 26 -12.24 -6.56 11.06
CA ALA A 26 -12.74 -6.44 9.68
C ALA A 26 -12.34 -7.62 8.76
N PHE A 27 -11.30 -8.39 9.13
CA PHE A 27 -10.72 -9.43 8.30
C PHE A 27 -10.85 -10.81 8.94
N GLN A 28 -12.07 -11.20 9.31
CA GLN A 28 -12.29 -12.51 9.93
C GLN A 28 -12.37 -13.60 8.86
N VAL A 29 -11.70 -14.72 9.11
CA VAL A 29 -11.95 -15.97 8.37
C VAL A 29 -13.25 -16.59 8.86
N VAL A 30 -13.98 -17.28 7.98
CA VAL A 30 -15.16 -18.05 8.40
C VAL A 30 -14.75 -19.21 9.31
N ASP A 31 -15.64 -19.59 10.23
CA ASP A 31 -15.43 -20.73 11.12
C ASP A 31 -15.21 -22.02 10.32
N GLY A 32 -14.32 -22.90 10.80
CA GLY A 32 -13.96 -24.16 10.14
C GLY A 32 -15.13 -25.13 9.90
N GLN A 33 -16.29 -24.91 10.51
CA GLN A 33 -17.53 -25.62 10.18
C GLN A 33 -18.08 -25.31 8.78
N PHE A 34 -17.70 -24.19 8.17
CA PHE A 34 -18.06 -23.80 6.80
C PHE A 34 -16.98 -24.25 5.81
N SER A 35 -16.89 -25.56 5.59
CA SER A 35 -15.79 -26.17 4.82
C SER A 35 -16.15 -26.52 3.37
N GLU A 36 -17.44 -26.50 3.00
CA GLU A 36 -17.88 -26.77 1.63
C GLU A 36 -17.90 -25.47 0.82
N ILE A 37 -17.07 -25.37 -0.22
CA ILE A 37 -17.02 -24.19 -1.10
C ILE A 37 -17.97 -24.38 -2.29
N ARG A 38 -18.92 -23.44 -2.44
CA ARG A 38 -19.88 -23.38 -3.55
C ARG A 38 -19.72 -22.06 -4.33
N ASP A 39 -20.14 -22.06 -5.59
CA ASP A 39 -20.20 -20.89 -6.46
C ASP A 39 -18.89 -20.06 -6.55
N LEU A 40 -17.76 -20.77 -6.54
CA LEU A 40 -16.42 -20.19 -6.59
C LEU A 40 -16.21 -19.40 -7.88
N ILE A 41 -15.82 -18.14 -7.73
CA ILE A 41 -15.25 -17.30 -8.78
C ILE A 41 -13.91 -16.86 -8.24
N GLU A 42 -12.81 -17.29 -8.84
CA GLU A 42 -11.47 -16.88 -8.47
C GLU A 42 -10.71 -16.51 -9.74
N LEU A 43 -10.12 -15.32 -9.75
CA LEU A 43 -9.21 -14.93 -10.80
C LEU A 43 -7.91 -15.74 -10.65
N GLU A 44 -7.47 -16.35 -11.74
CA GLU A 44 -6.16 -16.98 -11.79
C GLU A 44 -5.07 -15.91 -11.85
N ASN A 45 -3.79 -16.28 -11.86
CA ASN A 45 -2.71 -15.31 -12.11
C ASN A 45 -2.64 -14.07 -11.16
N ILE A 46 -3.13 -14.18 -9.92
CA ILE A 46 -3.06 -13.11 -8.91
C ILE A 46 -1.59 -12.71 -8.64
N PRO A 47 -1.23 -11.41 -8.57
CA PRO A 47 0.12 -10.98 -8.19
C PRO A 47 0.58 -11.54 -6.84
N SER A 48 1.90 -11.69 -6.65
CA SER A 48 2.46 -12.07 -5.35
C SER A 48 2.07 -11.07 -4.26
N SER A 49 1.82 -11.56 -3.04
CA SER A 49 1.61 -10.71 -1.88
C SER A 49 2.84 -9.84 -1.57
N PHE A 50 2.58 -8.71 -0.93
CA PHE A 50 3.59 -7.74 -0.55
C PHE A 50 3.18 -7.05 0.75
N SER A 51 4.12 -6.35 1.37
CA SER A 51 3.90 -5.60 2.60
C SER A 51 4.14 -4.12 2.36
N GLN A 52 3.23 -3.27 2.84
CA GLN A 52 3.47 -1.84 3.00
C GLN A 52 4.38 -1.56 4.21
N TYR A 53 4.69 -2.58 5.01
CA TYR A 53 5.52 -2.55 6.20
C TYR A 53 5.10 -1.56 7.30
N GLY A 54 3.91 -0.96 7.18
CA GLY A 54 3.40 0.08 8.08
C GLY A 54 3.46 1.50 7.50
N ALA A 55 3.95 1.69 6.28
CA ALA A 55 4.14 2.99 5.64
C ALA A 55 2.84 3.74 5.26
N GLY A 56 1.65 3.21 5.58
CA GLY A 56 0.37 3.86 5.31
C GLY A 56 -0.10 3.86 3.84
N ILE A 57 0.67 3.28 2.92
CA ILE A 57 0.43 3.32 1.47
C ILE A 57 -0.39 2.14 0.91
N CYS A 58 -1.34 1.62 1.68
CA CYS A 58 -2.20 0.50 1.25
C CYS A 58 -2.92 0.80 -0.07
N TYR A 59 -3.33 2.06 -0.31
CA TYR A 59 -3.97 2.48 -1.55
C TYR A 59 -3.07 2.27 -2.77
N ALA A 60 -1.77 2.55 -2.64
CA ALA A 60 -0.79 2.37 -3.70
C ALA A 60 -0.59 0.88 -3.98
N GLY A 61 -0.54 0.06 -2.93
CA GLY A 61 -0.51 -1.39 -3.06
C GLY A 61 -1.71 -1.96 -3.81
N VAL A 62 -2.92 -1.51 -3.49
CA VAL A 62 -4.14 -1.94 -4.19
C VAL A 62 -4.12 -1.51 -5.65
N ALA A 63 -3.76 -0.25 -5.94
CA ALA A 63 -3.63 0.25 -7.31
C ALA A 63 -2.58 -0.55 -8.11
N ALA A 64 -1.42 -0.80 -7.53
CA ALA A 64 -0.37 -1.62 -8.12
C ALA A 64 -0.86 -3.05 -8.40
N SER A 65 -1.61 -3.66 -7.47
CA SER A 65 -2.13 -5.02 -7.63
C SER A 65 -3.04 -5.17 -8.85
N ILE A 66 -4.03 -4.28 -9.00
CA ILE A 66 -4.99 -4.36 -10.11
C ILE A 66 -4.35 -3.98 -11.44
N LEU A 67 -3.42 -3.03 -11.45
CA LEU A 67 -2.68 -2.66 -12.66
C LEU A 67 -1.68 -3.75 -13.08
N GLN A 68 -1.02 -4.37 -12.11
CA GLN A 68 -0.09 -5.48 -12.35
C GLN A 68 -0.82 -6.64 -12.99
N TYR A 69 -2.01 -6.99 -12.47
CA TYR A 69 -2.87 -8.01 -13.06
C TYR A 69 -3.22 -7.69 -14.51
N ALA A 70 -3.74 -6.48 -14.78
CA ALA A 70 -4.10 -6.07 -16.14
C ALA A 70 -2.89 -6.05 -17.10
N TYR A 71 -1.71 -5.65 -16.60
CA TYR A 71 -0.46 -5.71 -17.33
C TYR A 71 -0.07 -7.15 -17.68
N CYS A 72 -0.12 -8.08 -16.73
CA CYS A 72 0.18 -9.49 -17.00
C CYS A 72 -0.78 -10.11 -18.01
N GLU A 73 -2.08 -9.82 -17.90
CA GLU A 73 -3.09 -10.32 -18.85
C GLU A 73 -2.83 -9.80 -20.26
N ARG A 74 -2.47 -8.51 -20.40
CA ARG A 74 -2.12 -7.91 -21.68
C ARG A 74 -0.87 -8.55 -22.30
N GLU A 75 0.16 -8.76 -21.49
CA GLU A 75 1.46 -9.25 -21.94
C GLU A 75 1.55 -10.79 -21.99
N GLY A 76 0.55 -11.51 -21.49
CA GLY A 76 0.59 -12.98 -21.36
C GLY A 76 1.64 -13.47 -20.36
N LEU A 77 1.84 -12.73 -19.26
CA LEU A 77 2.84 -13.04 -18.23
C LEU A 77 2.23 -13.76 -17.02
N ASP A 78 3.05 -14.56 -16.32
CA ASP A 78 2.70 -15.10 -15.01
C ASP A 78 2.98 -14.04 -13.92
N CYS A 79 1.91 -13.43 -13.44
CA CYS A 79 1.91 -12.40 -12.42
C CYS A 79 2.42 -12.89 -11.05
N ARG A 80 2.43 -14.21 -10.80
CA ARG A 80 2.90 -14.80 -9.54
C ARG A 80 4.43 -14.88 -9.47
N SER A 81 5.09 -14.93 -10.61
CA SER A 81 6.53 -15.21 -10.72
C SER A 81 7.34 -14.08 -11.36
N LEU A 82 6.76 -12.88 -11.47
CA LEU A 82 7.45 -11.72 -12.02
C LEU A 82 8.72 -11.39 -11.25
N SER A 83 9.79 -11.09 -11.99
CA SER A 83 11.01 -10.54 -11.42
C SER A 83 10.77 -9.11 -10.90
N PRO A 84 11.59 -8.59 -9.96
CA PRO A 84 11.47 -7.22 -9.46
C PRO A 84 11.41 -6.15 -10.56
N GLU A 85 12.09 -6.36 -11.69
CA GLU A 85 12.15 -5.41 -12.81
C GLU A 85 10.83 -5.30 -13.58
N ASN A 86 9.97 -6.32 -13.47
CA ASN A 86 8.67 -6.40 -14.12
C ASN A 86 7.49 -6.20 -13.14
N ARG A 87 7.79 -6.02 -11.86
CA ARG A 87 6.79 -5.75 -10.82
C ARG A 87 6.63 -4.25 -10.60
N ILE A 88 5.40 -3.76 -10.60
CA ILE A 88 5.06 -2.37 -10.28
C ILE A 88 5.47 -2.09 -8.84
N SER A 89 6.27 -1.04 -8.66
CA SER A 89 6.67 -0.56 -7.34
C SER A 89 5.47 0.02 -6.58
N ILE A 90 5.19 -0.51 -5.39
CA ILE A 90 4.18 0.08 -4.51
C ILE A 90 4.65 1.42 -3.92
N LEU A 91 5.97 1.59 -3.80
CA LEU A 91 6.59 2.83 -3.34
C LEU A 91 6.42 3.91 -4.41
N ASP A 92 6.81 3.67 -5.66
CA ASP A 92 6.63 4.64 -6.75
C ASP A 92 5.13 4.92 -7.00
N MET A 93 4.28 3.89 -6.90
CA MET A 93 2.83 4.03 -7.02
C MET A 93 2.22 5.00 -5.98
N SER A 94 2.87 5.21 -4.82
CA SER A 94 2.40 6.17 -3.82
C SER A 94 2.51 7.63 -4.26
N GLY A 95 3.29 7.92 -5.31
CA GLY A 95 3.34 9.26 -5.89
C GLY A 95 2.13 9.62 -6.77
N TYR A 96 1.27 8.65 -7.09
CA TYR A 96 0.17 8.82 -8.02
C TYR A 96 -1.13 9.32 -7.37
N GLN A 97 -1.07 10.10 -6.28
CA GLN A 97 -2.27 10.74 -5.72
C GLN A 97 -2.39 12.21 -6.14
N PRO A 98 -3.61 12.76 -6.27
CA PRO A 98 -3.76 14.19 -6.47
C PRO A 98 -3.21 14.92 -5.25
N GLN A 99 -2.19 15.75 -5.43
CA GLN A 99 -1.81 16.69 -4.38
C GLN A 99 -2.94 17.73 -4.23
N SER A 100 -3.30 18.03 -2.99
CA SER A 100 -4.54 18.74 -2.64
C SER A 100 -4.68 20.16 -3.20
N ASN A 101 -3.65 20.74 -3.84
CA ASN A 101 -3.63 22.14 -4.25
C ASN A 101 -3.02 22.44 -5.64
N SER A 102 -2.65 21.45 -6.47
CA SER A 102 -2.03 21.72 -7.77
C SER A 102 -2.95 21.43 -8.96
N ALA A 103 -2.95 22.36 -9.93
CA ALA A 103 -3.63 22.25 -11.23
C ALA A 103 -3.22 20.95 -11.97
N PRO A 104 -3.98 20.47 -12.98
CA PRO A 104 -3.82 19.12 -13.50
C PRO A 104 -2.38 18.93 -14.01
N PRO A 105 -1.64 17.91 -13.54
CA PRO A 105 -0.22 18.01 -13.55
C PRO A 105 0.38 17.39 -14.81
N ASN A 106 1.32 18.13 -15.37
CA ASN A 106 2.43 17.60 -16.14
C ASN A 106 3.15 16.48 -15.35
N LYS A 107 3.77 15.53 -16.06
CA LYS A 107 4.44 14.31 -15.55
C LYS A 107 5.39 14.53 -14.35
N ALA A 108 5.85 15.77 -14.14
CA ALA A 108 6.65 16.19 -12.99
C ALA A 108 5.91 16.16 -11.64
N ALA A 109 4.59 16.39 -11.59
CA ALA A 109 3.88 16.51 -10.31
C ALA A 109 3.40 15.17 -9.70
N TYR A 110 3.70 14.04 -10.35
CA TYR A 110 3.50 12.69 -9.79
C TYR A 110 4.79 12.07 -9.27
N SER A 111 5.81 12.92 -9.09
CA SER A 111 7.15 12.49 -8.69
C SER A 111 7.38 12.58 -7.18
N SER A 112 6.42 13.14 -6.43
CA SER A 112 6.47 13.25 -4.97
C SER A 112 5.74 12.06 -4.34
N LEU A 113 6.45 11.25 -3.54
CA LEU A 113 5.88 10.10 -2.85
C LEU A 113 4.94 10.55 -1.72
N SER A 114 3.75 9.96 -1.61
CA SER A 114 2.88 10.18 -0.45
C SER A 114 2.92 8.99 0.50
N MET A 115 3.40 9.23 1.72
CA MET A 115 3.47 8.25 2.81
C MET A 115 2.32 8.41 3.83
N ASP A 116 1.21 8.98 3.38
CA ASP A 116 0.07 9.25 4.25
C ASP A 116 -0.97 8.12 4.19
N SER A 117 -1.43 7.71 5.37
CA SER A 117 -2.62 6.88 5.51
C SER A 117 -3.85 7.66 5.05
N GLY A 118 -4.45 7.30 3.92
CA GLY A 118 -5.66 7.96 3.41
C GLY A 118 -5.73 8.19 1.90
N GLY A 119 -4.72 7.76 1.14
CA GLY A 119 -4.77 7.82 -0.32
C GLY A 119 -5.91 6.99 -0.93
N ASN A 120 -6.23 7.27 -2.19
CA ASN A 120 -7.32 6.63 -2.93
C ASN A 120 -6.75 5.73 -4.05
N PRO A 121 -7.01 4.40 -4.02
CA PRO A 121 -6.43 3.47 -4.99
C PRO A 121 -6.91 3.72 -6.41
N HIS A 122 -8.11 4.27 -6.58
CA HIS A 122 -8.67 4.56 -7.91
C HIS A 122 -7.94 5.70 -8.58
N ASN A 123 -7.65 6.78 -7.83
CA ASN A 123 -6.88 7.90 -8.37
C ASN A 123 -5.47 7.45 -8.76
N ALA A 124 -4.80 6.69 -7.90
CA ALA A 124 -3.47 6.13 -8.19
C ALA A 124 -3.47 5.30 -9.48
N ALA A 125 -4.43 4.38 -9.63
CA ALA A 125 -4.53 3.56 -10.82
C ALA A 125 -4.80 4.39 -12.10
N ILE A 126 -5.76 5.32 -12.05
CA ILE A 126 -6.14 6.15 -13.19
C ILE A 126 -4.97 7.04 -13.63
N ILE A 127 -4.28 7.66 -12.67
CA ILE A 127 -3.15 8.53 -12.97
C ILE A 127 -2.00 7.70 -13.55
N ALA A 128 -1.67 6.55 -12.95
CA ALA A 128 -0.63 5.66 -13.47
C ALA A 128 -0.92 5.21 -14.92
N MET A 129 -2.18 4.85 -15.23
CA MET A 129 -2.60 4.54 -16.59
C MET A 129 -2.44 5.72 -17.56
N LYS A 130 -2.73 6.94 -17.12
CA LYS A 130 -2.57 8.17 -17.95
C LYS A 130 -1.11 8.51 -18.18
N VAL A 131 -0.26 8.34 -17.16
CA VAL A 131 1.19 8.56 -17.23
C VAL A 131 1.85 7.50 -18.13
N GLY A 132 1.30 6.29 -18.16
CA GLY A 132 1.71 5.20 -19.04
C GLY A 132 2.93 4.42 -18.54
N SER A 133 3.39 4.67 -17.32
CA SER A 133 4.53 3.94 -16.73
C SER A 133 4.55 4.12 -15.22
N VAL A 134 5.05 3.13 -14.49
CA VAL A 134 5.37 3.22 -13.05
C VAL A 134 6.75 2.61 -12.83
N GLY A 135 7.52 3.13 -11.87
CA GLY A 135 8.78 2.52 -11.45
C GLY A 135 8.60 1.05 -11.05
N ASN A 136 9.62 0.24 -11.28
CA ASN A 136 9.59 -1.17 -10.89
C ASN A 136 10.12 -1.41 -9.46
N GLU A 137 9.78 -2.56 -8.88
CA GLU A 137 10.26 -2.98 -7.55
C GLU A 137 11.77 -3.20 -7.52
N ALA A 138 12.46 -3.38 -8.65
CA ALA A 138 13.93 -3.41 -8.64
C ALA A 138 14.51 -2.03 -8.26
N CYS A 139 13.83 -0.95 -8.66
CA CYS A 139 14.34 0.40 -8.49
C CYS A 139 13.82 1.10 -7.23
N ALA A 140 12.51 1.04 -6.98
CA ALA A 140 11.88 1.62 -5.81
C ALA A 140 11.23 0.49 -5.01
N SER A 141 11.90 -0.02 -3.97
CA SER A 141 11.41 -1.17 -3.21
C SER A 141 11.24 -0.84 -1.75
N LEU A 142 10.01 -1.02 -1.26
CA LEU A 142 9.77 -1.01 0.18
C LEU A 142 10.54 -2.12 0.88
N GLU A 143 10.70 -3.29 0.25
CA GLU A 143 11.44 -4.39 0.85
C GLU A 143 12.91 -4.01 1.02
N LYS A 144 13.57 -3.50 -0.02
CA LYS A 144 14.99 -3.09 0.09
C LYS A 144 15.21 -2.03 1.15
N PHE A 145 14.27 -1.09 1.27
CA PHE A 145 14.33 -0.04 2.27
C PHE A 145 14.02 -0.62 3.66
N PHE A 146 12.82 -1.14 3.90
CA PHE A 146 12.34 -1.45 5.25
C PHE A 146 12.72 -2.82 5.80
N LYS A 147 13.04 -3.81 4.96
CA LYS A 147 13.34 -5.17 5.45
C LYS A 147 14.53 -5.23 6.41
N PRO A 148 15.67 -4.57 6.16
CA PRO A 148 16.79 -4.55 7.12
C PRO A 148 16.38 -4.05 8.50
N ILE A 149 15.45 -3.09 8.56
CA ILE A 149 14.94 -2.50 9.81
C ILE A 149 14.08 -3.50 10.56
N ILE A 150 13.16 -4.15 9.85
CA ILE A 150 12.22 -5.10 10.44
C ILE A 150 12.93 -6.37 10.87
N GLU A 151 13.93 -6.84 10.12
CA GLU A 151 14.71 -8.01 10.51
C GLU A 151 15.53 -7.73 11.78
N LYS A 152 16.05 -6.50 11.95
CA LYS A 152 16.80 -6.07 13.14
C LYS A 152 15.89 -5.78 14.36
N ASN A 153 14.78 -5.07 14.17
CA ASN A 153 13.98 -4.49 15.27
C ASN A 153 12.49 -4.90 15.30
N ARG A 154 12.08 -5.84 14.45
CA ARG A 154 10.82 -6.65 14.46
C ARG A 154 9.47 -5.94 14.70
N SER A 155 9.37 -4.61 14.63
CA SER A 155 8.11 -3.96 14.98
C SER A 155 7.79 -2.75 14.10
N GLU A 156 6.54 -2.70 13.63
CA GLU A 156 5.92 -1.59 12.90
C GLU A 156 6.08 -0.21 13.59
N PRO A 157 6.05 -0.09 14.94
CA PRO A 157 6.37 1.17 15.63
C PRO A 157 7.71 1.80 15.25
N VAL A 158 8.72 0.99 14.94
CA VAL A 158 10.04 1.50 14.53
C VAL A 158 9.98 2.16 13.16
N MET A 159 9.11 1.67 12.26
CA MET A 159 8.90 2.31 10.98
C MET A 159 8.20 3.65 11.10
N ASN A 160 7.12 3.70 11.87
CA ASN A 160 6.40 4.95 12.11
C ASN A 160 7.30 5.98 12.78
N TYR A 161 8.17 5.54 13.70
CA TYR A 161 9.21 6.38 14.28
C TYR A 161 10.22 6.87 13.24
N LEU A 162 10.67 6.00 12.32
CA LEU A 162 11.62 6.39 11.28
C LEU A 162 11.01 7.41 10.31
N LEU A 163 9.82 7.13 9.77
CA LEU A 163 9.13 8.03 8.85
C LEU A 163 8.82 9.37 9.53
N SER A 164 8.38 9.36 10.80
CA SER A 164 8.14 10.60 11.54
C SER A 164 9.44 11.36 11.83
N THR A 165 10.54 10.66 12.11
CA THR A 165 11.85 11.28 12.30
C THR A 165 12.31 11.94 11.01
N LEU A 166 12.28 11.22 9.88
CA LEU A 166 12.61 11.75 8.55
C LEU A 166 11.76 12.98 8.22
N ALA A 167 10.45 12.90 8.43
CA ALA A 167 9.54 14.03 8.22
C ALA A 167 9.89 15.24 9.08
N SER A 168 10.12 15.02 10.38
CA SER A 168 10.45 16.10 11.32
C SER A 168 11.81 16.73 11.01
N THR A 169 12.80 15.94 10.59
CA THR A 169 14.12 16.44 10.19
C THR A 169 14.02 17.27 8.91
N TYR A 170 13.25 16.82 7.92
CA TYR A 170 12.97 17.59 6.71
C TYR A 170 12.27 18.92 7.04
N GLN A 171 11.21 18.89 7.85
CA GLN A 171 10.47 20.09 8.24
C GLN A 171 11.33 21.08 9.04
N ASP A 172 12.09 20.59 10.02
CA ASP A 172 13.00 21.42 10.81
C ASP A 172 14.07 22.10 9.93
N TYR A 173 14.64 21.34 8.97
CA TYR A 173 15.56 21.89 7.99
C TYR A 173 14.91 22.98 7.14
N GLN A 174 13.72 22.73 6.60
CA GLN A 174 12.99 23.69 5.77
C GLN A 174 12.67 24.98 6.53
N GLU A 175 12.17 24.87 7.77
CA GLU A 175 11.73 26.01 8.57
C GLU A 175 12.89 26.83 9.16
N ASN A 176 13.94 26.17 9.63
CA ASN A 176 14.99 26.83 10.41
C ASN A 176 16.27 27.11 9.60
N VAL A 177 16.51 26.33 8.54
CA VAL A 177 17.74 26.41 7.76
C VAL A 177 17.46 26.96 6.36
N TYR A 178 16.63 26.27 5.58
CA TYR A 178 16.45 26.55 4.15
C TYR A 178 15.93 27.97 3.85
N ILE A 179 14.90 28.42 4.58
CA ILE A 179 14.32 29.78 4.38
C ILE A 179 15.34 30.91 4.59
N ASN A 180 16.41 30.66 5.35
CA ASN A 180 17.44 31.65 5.66
C ASN A 180 18.68 31.53 4.78
N LEU A 181 18.72 30.56 3.87
CA LEU A 181 19.84 30.33 2.98
C LEU A 181 19.75 31.22 1.74
N ASP A 182 20.92 31.75 1.33
CA ASP A 182 21.09 32.30 -0.01
C ASP A 182 21.18 31.12 -0.99
N ASP A 183 20.11 30.93 -1.74
CA ASP A 183 19.89 29.91 -2.75
C ASP A 183 20.86 30.01 -3.95
N SER A 184 21.70 31.05 -4.00
CA SER A 184 22.80 31.18 -4.95
C SER A 184 24.16 30.65 -4.44
N CYS A 185 24.24 30.16 -3.20
CA CYS A 185 25.50 29.76 -2.55
C CYS A 185 25.53 28.27 -2.16
N ASP A 186 26.05 27.43 -3.06
CA ASP A 186 26.21 25.98 -2.82
C ASP A 186 26.99 25.65 -1.52
N GLU A 187 28.07 26.39 -1.23
CA GLU A 187 28.85 26.20 0.01
C GLU A 187 28.03 26.54 1.27
N CYS A 188 27.12 27.52 1.19
CA CYS A 188 26.26 27.92 2.29
C CYS A 188 25.24 26.82 2.60
N ILE A 189 24.63 26.23 1.56
CA ILE A 189 23.71 25.10 1.67
C ILE A 189 24.42 23.91 2.33
N VAL A 190 25.58 23.50 1.81
CA VAL A 190 26.33 22.36 2.36
C VAL A 190 26.70 22.59 3.82
N LYS A 191 27.20 23.78 4.17
CA LYS A 191 27.64 24.08 5.54
C LYS A 191 26.48 24.13 6.54
N ALA A 192 25.35 24.71 6.15
CA ALA A 192 24.19 24.83 7.03
C ALA A 192 23.44 23.49 7.20
N SER A 193 23.46 22.66 6.15
CA SER A 193 22.80 21.35 6.14
C SER A 193 23.64 20.25 6.78
N ALA A 194 24.96 20.43 6.95
CA ALA A 194 25.88 19.39 7.39
C ALA A 194 25.47 18.73 8.72
N GLY A 195 24.98 19.49 9.71
CA GLY A 195 24.56 18.94 11.00
C GLY A 195 23.29 18.08 10.91
N HIS A 196 22.27 18.57 10.19
CA HIS A 196 21.01 17.85 9.95
C HIS A 196 21.25 16.60 9.09
N ALA A 197 22.03 16.75 8.03
CA ALA A 197 22.36 15.64 7.14
C ALA A 197 23.28 14.62 7.80
N GLU A 198 24.20 14.99 8.69
CA GLU A 198 24.98 14.02 9.45
C GLU A 198 24.08 13.21 10.40
N GLY A 199 23.16 13.87 11.11
CA GLY A 199 22.18 13.18 11.96
C GLY A 199 21.31 12.22 11.16
N MET A 200 20.82 12.67 10.01
CA MET A 200 19.99 11.85 9.12
C MET A 200 20.77 10.74 8.43
N PHE A 201 21.99 11.02 7.95
CA PHE A 201 22.88 10.03 7.39
C PHE A 201 23.25 8.97 8.40
N ASN A 202 23.52 9.33 9.66
CA ASN A 202 23.77 8.37 10.73
C ASN A 202 22.53 7.52 11.02
N LEU A 203 21.34 8.12 11.03
CA LEU A 203 20.08 7.41 11.17
C LEU A 203 19.90 6.42 10.01
N LEU A 204 19.95 6.89 8.77
CA LEU A 204 19.80 6.07 7.57
C LEU A 204 20.88 4.97 7.55
N SER A 205 22.16 5.30 7.72
CA SER A 205 23.27 4.33 7.73
C SER A 205 23.17 3.29 8.86
N SER A 206 22.52 3.62 9.98
CA SER A 206 22.28 2.64 11.04
C SER A 206 21.24 1.57 10.64
N TYR A 207 20.36 1.91 9.69
CA TYR A 207 19.24 1.09 9.27
C TYR A 207 19.44 0.43 7.92
N PHE A 208 20.07 1.13 6.96
CA PHE A 208 20.25 0.69 5.59
C PHE A 208 21.72 0.38 5.31
N ASP A 209 21.98 -0.73 4.62
CA ASP A 209 23.29 -1.02 4.01
C ASP A 209 23.53 -0.15 2.76
N SER A 210 22.91 1.03 2.68
CA SER A 210 22.80 1.76 1.44
C SER A 210 24.10 2.43 1.07
N HIS A 211 24.37 2.41 -0.23
CA HIS A 211 25.40 3.20 -0.89
C HIS A 211 24.94 4.67 -1.03
N THR A 212 24.04 5.15 -0.17
CA THR A 212 23.51 6.51 -0.25
C THR A 212 24.65 7.43 0.14
N ASP A 213 25.10 8.27 -0.79
CA ASP A 213 26.10 9.27 -0.49
C ASP A 213 25.49 10.27 0.50
N ILE A 214 26.24 10.71 1.50
CA ILE A 214 25.80 11.79 2.40
C ILE A 214 25.44 13.05 1.60
N LEU A 215 26.08 13.26 0.44
CA LEU A 215 25.74 14.32 -0.49
C LEU A 215 24.34 14.13 -1.09
N ASP A 216 23.91 12.91 -1.41
CA ASP A 216 22.55 12.67 -1.91
C ASP A 216 21.50 12.97 -0.83
N VAL A 217 21.79 12.59 0.42
CA VAL A 217 20.95 12.94 1.58
C VAL A 217 20.88 14.46 1.78
N LEU A 218 22.02 15.15 1.67
CA LEU A 218 22.09 16.61 1.72
C LEU A 218 21.24 17.27 0.64
N TRP A 219 21.35 16.81 -0.61
CA TRP A 219 20.56 17.37 -1.71
C TRP A 219 19.07 17.09 -1.57
N SER A 220 18.70 15.89 -1.11
CA SER A 220 17.29 15.56 -0.88
C SER A 220 16.60 16.48 0.14
N LEU A 221 17.33 17.01 1.13
CA LEU A 221 16.80 17.98 2.10
C LEU A 221 16.38 19.30 1.44
N THR A 222 16.95 19.62 0.27
CA THR A 222 16.67 20.86 -0.47
C THR A 222 15.47 20.77 -1.41
N GLU A 223 14.83 19.59 -1.51
CA GLU A 223 13.64 19.41 -2.33
C GLU A 223 12.48 20.31 -1.86
N GLU A 224 11.57 20.62 -2.79
CA GLU A 224 10.45 21.55 -2.53
C GLU A 224 9.35 20.95 -1.63
N ASP A 225 9.23 19.62 -1.59
CA ASP A 225 8.27 18.94 -0.74
C ASP A 225 8.80 17.61 -0.16
N ILE A 226 8.17 17.17 0.94
CA ILE A 226 8.58 15.99 1.69
C ILE A 226 8.52 14.69 0.88
N GLY A 227 7.61 14.60 -0.09
CA GLY A 227 7.48 13.42 -0.93
C GLY A 227 8.56 13.32 -2.00
N LEU A 228 9.08 14.45 -2.49
CA LEU A 228 10.29 14.47 -3.32
C LEU A 228 11.52 14.08 -2.49
N PHE A 229 11.62 14.59 -1.26
CA PHE A 229 12.63 14.15 -0.31
C PHE A 229 12.56 12.62 -0.06
N TYR A 230 11.37 12.07 0.20
CA TYR A 230 11.20 10.63 0.32
C TYR A 230 11.58 9.88 -0.94
N ARG A 231 11.25 10.42 -2.12
CA ARG A 231 11.67 9.80 -3.38
C ARG A 231 13.18 9.68 -3.44
N ASP A 232 13.90 10.76 -3.18
CA ASP A 232 15.36 10.78 -3.37
C ASP A 232 16.09 9.94 -2.32
N VAL A 233 15.53 9.82 -1.11
CA VAL A 233 16.08 8.96 -0.05
C VAL A 233 15.71 7.49 -0.23
N MET A 234 14.50 7.19 -0.71
CA MET A 234 13.92 5.84 -0.68
C MET A 234 13.89 5.13 -2.04
N ALA A 235 13.91 5.89 -3.14
CA ALA A 235 14.00 5.39 -4.49
C ALA A 235 15.35 5.78 -5.10
N GLN A 236 15.89 4.94 -5.99
CA GLN A 236 17.14 5.29 -6.65
C GLN A 236 16.92 6.45 -7.63
N ASN A 237 17.84 7.41 -7.68
CA ASN A 237 17.79 8.56 -8.61
C ASN A 237 17.67 8.16 -10.10
N ASN A 238 17.99 6.92 -10.46
CA ASN A 238 17.86 6.39 -11.82
C ASN A 238 16.48 5.77 -12.13
N CYS A 239 15.52 5.73 -11.19
CA CYS A 239 14.17 5.15 -11.42
C CYS A 239 13.37 5.88 -12.51
N PHE A 240 13.85 7.02 -13.00
CA PHE A 240 13.28 7.71 -14.15
C PHE A 240 13.63 7.08 -15.50
N ARG A 241 14.66 6.23 -15.57
CA ARG A 241 15.09 5.55 -16.80
C ARG A 241 14.04 4.55 -17.24
N SER A 242 13.88 4.37 -18.55
CA SER A 242 12.90 3.43 -19.11
C SER A 242 13.15 1.98 -18.71
N SER A 243 14.40 1.58 -18.43
CA SER A 243 14.73 0.24 -17.94
C SER A 243 14.23 -0.05 -16.53
N GLU A 244 13.97 1.00 -15.75
CA GLU A 244 13.56 0.91 -14.35
C GLU A 244 12.04 1.06 -14.17
N LYS A 245 11.29 0.92 -15.25
CA LYS A 245 9.83 1.14 -15.29
C LYS A 245 9.10 -0.03 -15.89
N VAL A 246 7.92 -0.30 -15.34
CA VAL A 246 6.91 -1.13 -15.99
C VAL A 246 6.15 -0.25 -16.99
N ASP A 247 6.13 -0.67 -18.26
CA ASP A 247 5.46 0.07 -19.33
C ASP A 247 3.96 -0.23 -19.33
N LEU A 248 3.18 0.76 -18.91
CA LEU A 248 1.72 0.72 -18.92
C LEU A 248 1.14 1.34 -20.19
N THR A 249 1.97 1.75 -21.15
CA THR A 249 1.51 2.32 -22.42
C THR A 249 0.61 1.32 -23.12
N GLY A 250 -0.57 1.77 -23.56
CA GLY A 250 -1.57 0.90 -24.18
C GLY A 250 -2.50 0.18 -23.20
N LEU A 251 -2.29 0.21 -21.87
CA LEU A 251 -3.32 -0.27 -20.93
C LEU A 251 -4.62 0.50 -21.12
N SER A 252 -4.57 1.82 -21.28
CA SER A 252 -5.74 2.66 -21.54
C SER A 252 -6.39 2.42 -22.90
N ALA A 253 -5.72 1.73 -23.83
CA ALA A 253 -6.28 1.34 -25.13
C ALA A 253 -7.02 -0.01 -25.07
N ASN A 254 -6.75 -0.82 -24.04
CA ASN A 254 -7.36 -2.14 -23.84
C ASN A 254 -8.33 -2.18 -22.66
N PHE A 255 -8.16 -1.27 -21.70
CA PHE A 255 -8.91 -1.25 -20.46
C PHE A 255 -9.44 0.15 -20.15
N LYS A 256 -10.66 0.19 -19.62
CA LYS A 256 -11.29 1.39 -19.06
C LYS A 256 -11.42 1.22 -17.54
N TYR A 257 -10.99 2.22 -16.79
CA TYR A 257 -11.24 2.26 -15.35
C TYR A 257 -12.69 2.63 -15.09
N ASN A 258 -13.43 1.76 -14.42
CA ASN A 258 -14.83 1.97 -14.02
C ASN A 258 -14.94 2.00 -12.50
N PHE A 259 -16.08 2.49 -12.02
CA PHE A 259 -16.38 2.64 -10.61
C PHE A 259 -17.72 2.01 -10.28
N PHE A 260 -17.84 1.54 -9.05
CA PHE A 260 -19.13 1.22 -8.46
C PHE A 260 -19.19 1.71 -7.02
N PRO A 261 -20.34 2.24 -6.57
CA PRO A 261 -21.44 2.73 -7.39
C PRO A 261 -21.08 4.08 -8.03
N GLU A 262 -21.64 4.38 -9.21
CA GLU A 262 -21.40 5.67 -9.90
C GLU A 262 -22.08 6.87 -9.19
N VAL A 263 -23.07 6.58 -8.34
CA VAL A 263 -23.81 7.54 -7.53
C VAL A 263 -23.71 7.15 -6.06
N ASP A 264 -24.01 8.07 -5.15
CA ASP A 264 -24.11 7.72 -3.73
C ASP A 264 -25.34 6.81 -3.53
N ILE A 265 -25.12 5.66 -2.93
CA ILE A 265 -26.15 4.64 -2.67
C ILE A 265 -26.39 4.42 -1.18
N SER A 266 -25.88 5.31 -0.31
CA SER A 266 -26.00 5.17 1.15
C SER A 266 -27.43 5.02 1.67
N GLU A 267 -28.43 5.43 0.87
CA GLU A 267 -29.85 5.29 1.17
C GLU A 267 -30.51 4.00 0.60
N MET A 268 -29.76 3.15 -0.11
CA MET A 268 -30.30 1.89 -0.65
C MET A 268 -30.64 0.89 0.45
N GLN A 269 -31.83 0.29 0.36
CA GLN A 269 -32.36 -0.62 1.38
C GLN A 269 -31.52 -1.91 1.52
N ASP A 270 -30.93 -2.42 0.43
CA ASP A 270 -30.05 -3.61 0.44
C ASP A 270 -28.72 -3.35 -0.26
N ILE A 271 -27.99 -2.35 0.25
CA ILE A 271 -26.66 -1.99 -0.25
C ILE A 271 -25.66 -3.16 -0.28
N ARG A 272 -25.78 -4.10 0.68
CA ARG A 272 -24.86 -5.24 0.81
C ARG A 272 -25.14 -6.32 -0.21
N GLY A 273 -26.41 -6.63 -0.45
CA GLY A 273 -26.83 -7.58 -1.47
C GLY A 273 -26.42 -7.11 -2.86
N GLU A 274 -26.69 -5.84 -3.17
CA GLU A 274 -26.32 -5.24 -4.46
C GLU A 274 -24.80 -5.19 -4.66
N THR A 275 -24.04 -4.75 -3.65
CA THR A 275 -22.58 -4.77 -3.67
C THR A 275 -22.02 -6.17 -3.91
N TRP A 276 -22.58 -7.19 -3.25
CA TRP A 276 -22.14 -8.58 -3.44
C TRP A 276 -22.38 -9.07 -4.87
N ASN A 277 -23.54 -8.76 -5.43
CA ASN A 277 -23.88 -9.13 -6.80
C ASN A 277 -22.94 -8.46 -7.81
N GLU A 278 -22.68 -7.17 -7.64
CA GLU A 278 -21.78 -6.40 -8.49
C GLU A 278 -20.34 -6.95 -8.42
N ILE A 279 -19.80 -7.21 -7.22
CA ILE A 279 -18.48 -7.81 -7.05
C ILE A 279 -18.38 -9.11 -7.87
N ARG A 280 -19.40 -9.97 -7.80
CA ARG A 280 -19.43 -11.23 -8.54
C ARG A 280 -19.52 -11.04 -10.04
N GLU A 281 -20.29 -10.05 -10.51
CA GLU A 281 -20.38 -9.73 -11.94
C GLU A 281 -19.02 -9.26 -12.48
N ILE A 282 -18.36 -8.33 -11.77
CA ILE A 282 -17.05 -7.80 -12.15
C ILE A 282 -16.00 -8.93 -12.16
N LEU A 283 -15.97 -9.80 -11.13
CA LEU A 283 -15.04 -10.93 -11.10
C LEU A 283 -15.29 -11.92 -12.25
N ARG A 284 -16.54 -12.19 -12.62
CA ARG A 284 -16.86 -13.07 -13.78
C ARG A 284 -16.41 -12.48 -15.10
N SER A 285 -16.30 -11.15 -15.20
CA SER A 285 -15.72 -10.47 -16.37
C SER A 285 -14.20 -10.61 -16.46
N GLY A 286 -13.55 -11.21 -15.47
CA GLY A 286 -12.09 -11.39 -15.41
C GLY A 286 -11.35 -10.21 -14.76
N SER A 287 -12.06 -9.27 -14.12
CA SER A 287 -11.47 -8.04 -13.59
C SER A 287 -11.34 -8.08 -12.07
N PRO A 288 -10.15 -7.82 -11.48
CA PRO A 288 -10.02 -7.63 -10.04
C PRO A 288 -10.58 -6.26 -9.64
N LEU A 289 -10.92 -6.11 -8.36
CA LEU A 289 -11.48 -4.86 -7.82
C LEU A 289 -10.53 -4.23 -6.82
N ALA A 290 -10.30 -2.93 -6.95
CA ALA A 290 -9.88 -2.11 -5.83
C ALA A 290 -11.09 -1.84 -4.94
N HIS A 291 -10.96 -2.19 -3.66
CA HIS A 291 -11.95 -1.88 -2.64
C HIS A 291 -11.36 -0.83 -1.70
N ALA A 292 -11.91 0.39 -1.78
CA ALA A 292 -11.57 1.50 -0.92
C ALA A 292 -12.35 1.46 0.40
N THR A 293 -11.97 2.32 1.34
CA THR A 293 -12.77 2.70 2.53
C THR A 293 -13.15 1.58 3.51
N VAL A 294 -12.23 0.64 3.80
CA VAL A 294 -12.35 -0.25 4.96
C VAL A 294 -11.88 0.52 6.22
N CYS A 295 -12.74 0.69 7.23
CA CYS A 295 -12.37 1.35 8.48
C CYS A 295 -11.70 0.36 9.44
N LEU A 296 -10.45 0.66 9.82
CA LEU A 296 -9.68 -0.08 10.82
C LEU A 296 -10.03 0.36 12.24
N THR A 297 -11.29 0.17 12.62
CA THR A 297 -11.83 0.45 13.96
C THR A 297 -12.12 -0.85 14.71
N GLN A 298 -12.22 -0.79 16.04
CA GLN A 298 -12.56 -1.97 16.87
C GLN A 298 -14.03 -2.41 16.73
N VAL A 299 -14.89 -1.49 16.27
CA VAL A 299 -16.31 -1.72 16.02
C VAL A 299 -16.69 -1.05 14.70
N PRO A 300 -17.74 -1.54 14.01
CA PRO A 300 -18.30 -0.87 12.83
C PRO A 300 -18.64 0.60 13.09
N VAL A 301 -18.31 1.47 12.14
CA VAL A 301 -18.55 2.93 12.21
C VAL A 301 -19.23 3.42 10.94
N ARG A 302 -19.95 4.54 11.04
CA ARG A 302 -20.60 5.19 9.89
C ARG A 302 -19.66 6.10 9.09
N GLU A 303 -18.58 6.54 9.73
CA GLU A 303 -17.54 7.38 9.15
C GLU A 303 -16.19 6.85 9.63
N CYS A 304 -15.22 6.68 8.74
CA CYS A 304 -13.89 6.25 9.14
C CYS A 304 -13.16 7.41 9.83
N PRO A 305 -12.60 7.22 11.03
CA PRO A 305 -11.68 8.19 11.62
C PRO A 305 -10.49 8.46 10.69
N THR A 306 -9.97 9.69 10.75
CA THR A 306 -8.75 10.07 10.02
C THR A 306 -7.61 9.11 10.32
N GLY A 307 -6.97 8.59 9.28
CA GLY A 307 -5.87 7.62 9.38
C GLY A 307 -6.30 6.18 9.67
N SER A 308 -7.60 5.90 9.84
CA SER A 308 -8.12 4.53 9.99
C SER A 308 -8.62 3.92 8.68
N GLN A 309 -8.51 4.61 7.55
CA GLN A 309 -8.92 4.06 6.26
C GLN A 309 -7.87 3.06 5.74
N HIS A 310 -8.35 1.92 5.26
CA HIS A 310 -7.57 0.89 4.60
C HIS A 310 -8.21 0.48 3.28
N ASN A 311 -7.38 -0.04 2.38
CA ASN A 311 -7.79 -0.45 1.05
C ASN A 311 -7.28 -1.87 0.79
N ILE A 312 -8.07 -2.67 0.09
CA ILE A 312 -7.69 -4.04 -0.32
C ILE A 312 -8.03 -4.27 -1.79
N ALA A 313 -7.39 -5.27 -2.41
CA ALA A 313 -7.77 -5.73 -3.74
C ALA A 313 -8.55 -7.05 -3.64
N ILE A 314 -9.64 -7.20 -4.39
CA ILE A 314 -10.49 -8.39 -4.42
C ILE A 314 -10.21 -9.18 -5.70
N PHE A 315 -9.91 -10.47 -5.55
CA PHE A 315 -9.58 -11.39 -6.64
C PHE A 315 -10.50 -12.62 -6.69
N GLY A 316 -11.42 -12.77 -5.75
CA GLY A 316 -12.32 -13.91 -5.75
C GLY A 316 -13.51 -13.76 -4.83
N SER A 317 -14.51 -14.58 -5.06
CA SER A 317 -15.72 -14.69 -4.24
C SER A 317 -16.22 -16.13 -4.24
N ALA A 318 -16.81 -16.57 -3.13
CA ALA A 318 -17.44 -17.88 -3.02
C ALA A 318 -18.49 -17.89 -1.91
N ASN A 319 -19.22 -18.98 -1.80
CA ASN A 319 -20.06 -19.31 -0.65
C ASN A 319 -19.39 -20.44 0.13
N ALA A 320 -19.05 -20.21 1.39
CA ALA A 320 -18.59 -21.24 2.32
C ALA A 320 -19.78 -21.78 3.11
N CYS A 321 -20.10 -23.05 2.94
CA CYS A 321 -21.30 -23.69 3.49
C CYS A 321 -20.94 -24.76 4.52
N ARG A 322 -21.84 -24.97 5.49
CA ARG A 322 -21.75 -26.15 6.34
C ARG A 322 -22.09 -27.40 5.51
N PRO A 323 -21.29 -28.48 5.61
CA PRO A 323 -21.55 -29.69 4.84
C PRO A 323 -22.95 -30.24 5.09
N GLY A 324 -23.70 -30.50 4.00
CA GLY A 324 -25.03 -31.10 4.05
C GLY A 324 -26.15 -30.16 4.49
N THR A 325 -25.91 -28.85 4.54
CA THR A 325 -26.95 -27.84 4.81
C THR A 325 -26.96 -26.75 3.72
N ASP A 326 -27.95 -25.86 3.82
CA ASP A 326 -28.03 -24.62 3.04
C ASP A 326 -27.52 -23.39 3.83
N ASP A 327 -26.87 -23.62 4.98
CA ASP A 327 -26.28 -22.57 5.81
C ASP A 327 -24.92 -22.18 5.22
N CYS A 328 -24.88 -21.04 4.53
CA CYS A 328 -23.70 -20.55 3.81
C CYS A 328 -23.33 -19.12 4.24
N ARG A 329 -22.03 -18.83 4.19
CA ARG A 329 -21.43 -17.51 4.37
C ARG A 329 -20.80 -17.06 3.07
N LYS A 330 -21.02 -15.81 2.70
CA LYS A 330 -20.33 -15.18 1.57
C LYS A 330 -18.90 -14.89 1.98
N ILE A 331 -17.94 -15.26 1.14
CA ILE A 331 -16.51 -15.02 1.39
C ILE A 331 -15.86 -14.35 0.18
N LEU A 332 -14.88 -13.50 0.44
CA LEU A 332 -14.04 -12.85 -0.58
C LEU A 332 -12.60 -13.31 -0.45
N LYS A 333 -11.93 -13.47 -1.59
CA LYS A 333 -10.48 -13.61 -1.65
C LYS A 333 -9.87 -12.24 -1.88
N VAL A 334 -9.10 -11.77 -0.90
CA VAL A 334 -8.48 -10.44 -0.94
C VAL A 334 -6.97 -10.54 -0.94
N LEU A 335 -6.31 -9.62 -1.65
CA LEU A 335 -4.89 -9.35 -1.51
C LEU A 335 -4.73 -8.12 -0.63
N ASN A 336 -4.11 -8.33 0.54
CA ASN A 336 -3.86 -7.26 1.51
C ASN A 336 -2.37 -6.85 1.46
N THR A 337 -2.08 -5.65 1.92
CA THR A 337 -0.76 -5.03 1.91
C THR A 337 0.00 -5.23 3.22
N TRP A 338 -0.26 -6.35 3.93
CA TRP A 338 0.37 -6.69 5.21
C TRP A 338 1.32 -7.91 5.12
N GLY A 339 1.66 -8.31 3.89
CA GLY A 339 2.66 -9.35 3.60
C GLY A 339 2.16 -10.79 3.69
N ASP A 340 3.03 -11.71 3.27
CA ASP A 340 2.72 -13.14 3.08
C ASP A 340 2.20 -13.81 4.34
N ARG A 341 2.77 -13.48 5.51
CA ARG A 341 2.31 -14.05 6.79
C ARG A 341 0.85 -13.73 7.08
N TRP A 342 0.40 -12.52 6.73
CA TRP A 342 -1.01 -12.18 6.87
C TRP A 342 -1.85 -13.00 5.90
N GLN A 343 -1.42 -13.10 4.65
CA GLN A 343 -2.13 -13.85 3.62
C GLN A 343 -2.28 -15.33 4.00
N GLU A 344 -1.21 -15.97 4.48
CA GLU A 344 -1.20 -17.35 4.97
C GLU A 344 -2.12 -17.53 6.19
N HIS A 345 -2.08 -16.59 7.14
CA HIS A 345 -2.91 -16.65 8.34
C HIS A 345 -4.42 -16.59 8.02
N HIS A 346 -4.79 -15.86 6.96
CA HIS A 346 -6.19 -15.70 6.54
C HIS A 346 -6.57 -16.70 5.44
N ASN A 347 -6.04 -17.92 5.50
CA ASN A 347 -6.34 -19.00 4.54
C ASN A 347 -6.12 -18.56 3.08
N GLY A 348 -5.00 -17.91 2.78
CA GLY A 348 -4.74 -17.37 1.46
C GLY A 348 -5.56 -16.12 1.11
N GLY A 349 -6.08 -15.43 2.12
CA GLY A 349 -6.86 -14.18 2.03
C GLY A 349 -8.37 -14.37 1.89
N TRP A 350 -8.92 -15.54 2.23
CA TRP A 350 -10.35 -15.78 2.23
C TRP A 350 -10.98 -15.27 3.54
N ILE A 351 -11.79 -14.22 3.44
CA ILE A 351 -12.43 -13.54 4.58
C ILE A 351 -13.95 -13.49 4.44
N ASP A 352 -14.66 -13.38 5.56
CA ASP A 352 -16.10 -13.22 5.63
C ASP A 352 -16.54 -11.85 5.08
N TYR A 353 -17.36 -11.87 4.03
CA TYR A 353 -17.83 -10.66 3.35
C TYR A 353 -18.77 -9.81 4.22
N GLU A 354 -19.66 -10.44 4.98
CA GLU A 354 -20.65 -9.70 5.77
C GLU A 354 -19.94 -8.92 6.89
N ILE A 355 -18.92 -9.53 7.50
CA ILE A 355 -18.06 -8.86 8.48
C ILE A 355 -17.27 -7.72 7.81
N LEU A 356 -16.58 -7.96 6.70
CA LEU A 356 -15.85 -6.88 6.00
C LEU A 356 -16.79 -5.72 5.63
N SER A 357 -18.00 -6.04 5.17
CA SER A 357 -19.02 -5.08 4.79
C SER A 357 -19.52 -4.25 5.99
N ASP A 358 -19.50 -4.77 7.21
CA ASP A 358 -19.80 -3.99 8.42
C ASP A 358 -18.76 -2.90 8.67
N TYR A 359 -17.50 -3.14 8.31
CA TYR A 359 -16.39 -2.20 8.47
C TYR A 359 -16.15 -1.33 7.24
N THR A 360 -17.02 -1.41 6.22
CA THR A 360 -16.85 -0.66 4.96
C THR A 360 -17.80 0.52 4.91
N ILE A 361 -17.29 1.69 4.51
CA ILE A 361 -18.13 2.82 4.13
C ILE A 361 -18.52 2.67 2.67
N HIS A 362 -19.78 2.30 2.43
CA HIS A 362 -20.37 2.11 1.10
C HIS A 362 -20.76 3.45 0.48
N GLY A 363 -19.76 4.26 0.15
CA GLY A 363 -19.93 5.56 -0.49
C GLY A 363 -19.87 5.47 -2.01
N LYS A 364 -20.03 6.61 -2.68
CA LYS A 364 -19.77 6.72 -4.13
C LYS A 364 -18.35 6.24 -4.46
N HIS A 365 -18.22 5.43 -5.52
CA HIS A 365 -16.94 4.94 -6.04
C HIS A 365 -16.06 4.17 -5.04
N PHE A 366 -16.62 3.48 -4.04
CA PHE A 366 -15.78 2.70 -3.11
C PHE A 366 -15.20 1.44 -3.75
N LEU A 367 -15.77 0.96 -4.86
CA LEU A 367 -15.18 -0.04 -5.73
C LEU A 367 -14.69 0.59 -7.03
N GLY A 368 -13.58 0.08 -7.55
CA GLY A 368 -13.08 0.45 -8.88
C GLY A 368 -12.34 -0.72 -9.53
N TYR A 369 -12.39 -0.80 -10.85
CA TYR A 369 -11.85 -1.94 -11.60
C TYR A 369 -11.49 -1.55 -13.03
N LEU A 370 -10.64 -2.36 -13.67
CA LEU A 370 -10.27 -2.20 -15.08
C LEU A 370 -11.13 -3.14 -15.94
N ALA A 371 -12.12 -2.60 -16.64
CA ALA A 371 -12.92 -3.36 -17.59
C ALA A 371 -12.24 -3.42 -18.96
N GLN A 372 -12.18 -4.60 -19.57
CA GLN A 372 -11.66 -4.76 -20.92
C GLN A 372 -12.59 -4.06 -21.93
N MET A 373 -12.02 -3.31 -22.87
CA MET A 373 -12.77 -2.66 -23.94
C MET A 373 -12.98 -3.65 -25.09
N GLN A 374 -14.22 -3.76 -25.56
CA GLN A 374 -14.63 -4.63 -26.67
C GLN A 374 -14.30 -4.01 -28.03
#